data_AF-A0A136L3Y4-F1
#
_entry.id   AF-A0A136L3Y4-F1
#
_cell.length_a   1.000
_cell.length_b   1.000
_cell.length_c   1.000
_cell.angle_alpha   90.00
_cell.angle_beta   90.00
_cell.angle_gamma   90.00
#
_symmetry.space_group_name_H-M   'P 1'
#
loop_
_entity.id
_entity.type
_entity.pdbx_description
1 polymer ?
#
loop_
_entity_poly.entity_id
_entity_poly.type
_entity_poly.pdbx_seq_one_letter_code
_entity_poly.pdbx_strand_id
1 'polypeptide(L)'
;MSVYTIPFRNWLRRTSSPAPAQAAEPAGAAVQPAIEIPANDPLYTYCLSSSGVIELETLKLNSEALHQLREADIRLLVPLVNQGELVGMLQLGGRLSDQEYTSDDLRLLGNLAPQAAAALRVAQLAYQQQVEARQRERIEQELRVAGIIQQTLLPKETPVIEHWQFAAYWQPARTVGGDFYDFVLLEDERLLIVIGDVTDKGIPAALVMASTRTVLRAAAERLISPGEILRRANDVLHPDMPPKCL
;
A
#
# COMPACT_ATOMS: atom_id res chain seq x y z
N MET A 1 -48.50 27.93 7.07
CA MET A 1 -47.11 27.49 6.84
C MET A 1 -47.19 26.13 6.17
N SER A 2 -47.21 26.13 4.84
CA SER A 2 -47.56 24.95 4.04
C SER A 2 -46.35 24.04 3.86
N VAL A 3 -46.49 22.79 4.31
CA VAL A 3 -45.55 21.69 4.09
C VAL A 3 -46.01 20.94 2.84
N TYR A 4 -45.18 20.91 1.80
CA TYR A 4 -45.37 20.02 0.65
C TYR A 4 -44.51 18.78 0.84
N THR A 5 -45.14 17.60 0.82
CA THR A 5 -44.48 16.30 0.81
C THR A 5 -44.70 15.66 -0.56
N ILE A 6 -43.65 15.47 -1.34
CA ILE A 6 -43.70 14.75 -2.63
C ILE A 6 -43.25 13.30 -2.38
N PRO A 7 -44.05 12.28 -2.72
CA PRO A 7 -43.66 10.88 -2.55
C PRO A 7 -42.69 10.46 -3.66
N PHE A 8 -41.45 10.18 -3.29
CA PHE A 8 -40.43 9.63 -4.19
C PHE A 8 -40.62 8.11 -4.29
N ARG A 9 -41.42 7.65 -5.25
CA ARG A 9 -41.60 6.21 -5.54
C ARG A 9 -41.51 5.96 -7.04
N ASN A 10 -40.63 5.03 -7.39
CA ASN A 10 -40.36 4.44 -8.71
C ASN A 10 -39.39 5.18 -9.64
N TRP A 11 -38.10 5.10 -9.33
CA TRP A 11 -37.05 5.17 -10.35
C TRP A 11 -35.91 4.18 -10.07
N LEU A 12 -36.24 2.89 -10.00
CA LEU A 12 -35.28 1.78 -10.07
C LEU A 12 -35.83 0.69 -10.98
N ARG A 13 -35.97 0.98 -12.27
CA ARG A 13 -35.83 -0.06 -13.30
C ARG A 13 -34.43 0.09 -13.88
N ARG A 14 -33.63 -0.96 -13.64
CA ARG A 14 -32.32 -1.20 -14.22
C ARG A 14 -32.35 -0.94 -15.73
N THR A 15 -31.66 0.10 -16.17
CA THR A 15 -30.93 0.05 -17.45
C THR A 15 -29.47 -0.04 -17.05
N SER A 16 -28.93 -1.25 -17.16
CA SER A 16 -27.48 -1.48 -17.12
C SER A 16 -26.83 -0.58 -18.16
N SER A 17 -26.15 0.47 -17.68
CA SER A 17 -25.21 1.22 -18.51
C SER A 17 -24.13 0.23 -18.97
N PRO A 18 -23.80 0.16 -20.27
CA PRO A 18 -22.65 -0.63 -20.68
C PRO A 18 -21.43 -0.06 -19.97
N ALA A 19 -20.62 -0.95 -19.39
CA ALA A 19 -19.30 -0.63 -18.86
C ALA A 19 -18.52 0.17 -19.93
N PRO A 20 -17.58 1.06 -19.53
CA PRO A 20 -16.66 1.64 -20.50
C PRO A 20 -16.10 0.50 -21.34
N ALA A 21 -16.28 0.61 -22.67
CA ALA A 21 -15.86 -0.41 -23.61
C ALA A 21 -14.44 -0.82 -23.25
N GLN A 22 -14.27 -2.07 -22.79
CA GLN A 22 -12.99 -2.71 -22.82
C GLN A 22 -12.50 -2.54 -24.24
N ALA A 23 -11.42 -1.77 -24.42
CA ALA A 23 -10.74 -1.71 -25.70
C ALA A 23 -10.55 -3.17 -26.11
N ALA A 24 -11.20 -3.56 -27.20
CA ALA A 24 -11.08 -4.91 -27.72
C ALA A 24 -9.58 -5.19 -27.85
N GLU A 25 -9.08 -6.13 -27.05
CA GLU A 25 -7.74 -6.64 -27.22
C GLU A 25 -7.62 -7.08 -28.68
N PRO A 26 -6.57 -6.66 -29.41
CA PRO A 26 -6.40 -7.10 -30.78
C PRO A 26 -6.34 -8.63 -30.78
N ALA A 27 -7.39 -9.25 -31.32
CA ALA A 27 -7.49 -10.69 -31.44
C ALA A 27 -6.29 -11.21 -32.24
N GLY A 28 -5.45 -12.02 -31.61
CA GLY A 28 -4.46 -12.86 -32.30
C GLY A 28 -2.98 -12.55 -32.03
N ALA A 29 -2.61 -11.59 -31.18
CA ALA A 29 -1.22 -11.53 -30.70
C ALA A 29 -1.05 -12.53 -29.56
N ALA A 30 -0.54 -13.73 -29.86
CA ALA A 30 -0.07 -14.63 -28.82
C ALA A 30 0.97 -13.89 -27.96
N VAL A 31 0.61 -13.58 -26.71
CA VAL A 31 1.55 -13.03 -25.74
C VAL A 31 2.54 -14.15 -25.42
N GLN A 32 3.65 -14.20 -26.16
CA GLN A 32 4.79 -15.04 -25.83
C GLN A 32 5.29 -14.65 -24.43
N PRO A 33 5.90 -15.58 -23.66
CA PRO A 33 6.40 -15.26 -22.33
C PRO A 33 7.34 -14.06 -22.42
N ALA A 34 7.15 -13.09 -21.53
CA ALA A 34 8.00 -11.92 -21.44
C ALA A 34 9.43 -12.37 -21.11
N ILE A 35 10.30 -12.39 -22.12
CA ILE A 35 11.73 -12.67 -21.94
C ILE A 35 12.30 -11.47 -21.18
N GLU A 36 12.57 -11.65 -19.88
CA GLU A 36 13.21 -10.66 -19.05
C GLU A 36 14.71 -10.64 -19.34
N ILE A 37 15.24 -9.47 -19.68
CA ILE A 37 16.68 -9.28 -19.92
C ILE A 37 17.31 -8.77 -18.62
N PRO A 38 18.20 -9.53 -17.98
CA PRO A 38 18.89 -9.07 -16.78
C PRO A 38 19.69 -7.79 -17.06
N ALA A 39 19.77 -6.88 -16.08
CA ALA A 39 20.55 -5.64 -16.23
C ALA A 39 22.05 -5.88 -16.47
N ASN A 40 22.56 -7.06 -16.10
CA ASN A 40 23.95 -7.48 -16.32
C ASN A 40 24.16 -8.18 -17.68
N ASP A 41 23.11 -8.34 -18.48
CA ASP A 41 23.19 -8.97 -19.79
C ASP A 41 23.79 -7.97 -20.83
N PRO A 42 24.74 -8.41 -21.67
CA PRO A 42 25.31 -7.58 -22.74
C PRO A 42 24.26 -6.95 -23.68
N LEU A 43 23.12 -7.63 -23.89
CA LEU A 43 22.03 -7.13 -24.73
C LEU A 43 21.34 -5.91 -24.11
N TYR A 44 21.24 -5.83 -22.79
CA TYR A 44 20.70 -4.65 -22.09
C TYR A 44 21.56 -3.40 -22.36
N THR A 45 22.88 -3.55 -22.25
CA THR A 45 23.85 -2.46 -22.51
C THR A 45 23.84 -2.03 -23.99
N TYR A 46 23.70 -3.01 -24.89
CA TYR A 46 23.55 -2.73 -26.31
C TYR A 46 22.26 -1.96 -26.63
N CYS A 47 21.13 -2.30 -26.00
CA CYS A 47 19.85 -1.60 -26.16
C CYS A 47 19.90 -0.14 -25.68
N LEU A 48 20.68 0.15 -24.63
CA LEU A 48 20.84 1.52 -24.14
C LEU A 48 21.70 2.39 -25.06
N SER A 49 22.68 1.78 -25.73
CA SER A 49 23.65 2.49 -26.59
C SER A 49 23.19 2.60 -28.04
N SER A 50 22.33 1.69 -28.49
CA SER A 50 21.83 1.63 -29.86
C SER A 50 20.51 2.39 -29.97
N SER A 51 20.53 3.54 -30.64
CA SER A 51 19.31 4.30 -30.96
C SER A 51 18.73 3.79 -32.28
N GLY A 52 17.84 2.80 -32.23
CA GLY A 52 17.16 2.30 -33.43
C GLY A 52 16.65 0.86 -33.32
N VAL A 53 16.02 0.39 -34.38
CA VAL A 53 15.59 -1.01 -34.50
C VAL A 53 16.83 -1.90 -34.63
N ILE A 54 16.84 -2.99 -33.86
CA ILE A 54 17.92 -3.97 -33.82
C ILE A 54 17.44 -5.24 -34.52
N GLU A 55 18.11 -5.61 -35.60
CA GLU A 55 17.89 -6.89 -36.27
C GLU A 55 18.65 -8.00 -35.53
N LEU A 56 17.90 -8.97 -34.99
CA LEU A 56 18.48 -10.02 -34.16
C LEU A 56 19.29 -11.04 -34.95
N GLU A 57 19.06 -11.18 -36.26
CA GLU A 57 19.81 -12.10 -37.13
C GLU A 57 21.26 -11.65 -37.33
N THR A 58 21.48 -10.36 -37.47
CA THR A 58 22.80 -9.77 -37.76
C THR A 58 23.61 -9.48 -36.50
N LEU A 59 22.95 -9.47 -35.33
CA LEU A 59 23.56 -9.14 -34.05
C LEU A 59 24.48 -10.27 -33.54
N LYS A 60 25.77 -9.99 -33.45
CA LYS A 60 26.77 -10.92 -32.90
C LYS A 60 27.13 -10.52 -31.46
N LEU A 61 26.30 -10.94 -30.50
CA LEU A 61 26.53 -10.79 -29.06
C LEU A 61 26.42 -12.15 -28.37
N ASN A 62 27.22 -12.36 -27.33
CA ASN A 62 27.08 -13.53 -26.46
C ASN A 62 26.17 -13.15 -25.29
N SER A 63 24.88 -13.49 -25.39
CA SER A 63 23.82 -13.11 -24.46
C SER A 63 22.80 -14.23 -24.38
N GLU A 64 22.46 -14.66 -23.16
CA GLU A 64 21.44 -15.68 -22.94
C GLU A 64 20.06 -15.19 -23.41
N ALA A 65 19.74 -13.92 -23.14
CA ALA A 65 18.51 -13.29 -23.61
C ALA A 65 18.44 -13.26 -25.15
N LEU A 66 19.56 -13.01 -25.85
CA LEU A 66 19.57 -13.04 -27.31
C LEU A 66 19.27 -14.43 -27.88
N HIS A 67 19.77 -15.48 -27.23
CA HIS A 67 19.46 -16.86 -27.63
C HIS A 67 17.97 -17.17 -27.45
N GLN A 68 17.39 -16.81 -26.30
CA GLN A 68 15.97 -17.00 -26.03
C GLN A 68 15.07 -16.24 -27.01
N LEU A 69 15.44 -15.00 -27.37
CA LEU A 69 14.69 -14.20 -28.35
C LEU A 69 14.70 -14.87 -29.73
N ARG A 70 15.83 -15.42 -30.16
CA ARG A 70 15.95 -16.15 -31.44
C ARG A 70 15.16 -17.45 -31.45
N GLU A 71 15.16 -18.20 -30.35
CA GLU A 71 14.36 -19.41 -30.20
C GLU A 71 12.85 -19.13 -30.26
N ALA A 72 12.43 -17.94 -29.82
CA ALA A 72 11.05 -17.46 -29.91
C ALA A 72 10.65 -16.93 -31.30
N ASP A 73 11.51 -17.08 -32.33
CA ASP A 73 11.35 -16.55 -33.69
C ASP A 73 11.17 -15.02 -33.75
N ILE A 74 11.80 -14.31 -32.81
CA ILE A 74 11.84 -12.84 -32.81
C ILE A 74 12.95 -12.39 -33.77
N ARG A 75 12.61 -11.51 -34.71
CA ARG A 75 13.52 -11.01 -35.75
C ARG A 75 13.98 -9.59 -35.48
N LEU A 76 13.09 -8.74 -34.96
CA LEU A 76 13.39 -7.35 -34.61
C LEU A 76 13.19 -7.09 -33.13
N LEU A 77 14.11 -6.32 -32.56
CA LEU A 77 14.02 -5.77 -31.23
C LEU A 77 14.07 -4.25 -31.32
N VAL A 78 13.09 -3.57 -30.75
CA VAL A 78 13.03 -2.11 -30.71
C VAL A 78 13.12 -1.65 -29.26
N PRO A 79 14.27 -1.11 -28.84
CA PRO A 79 14.43 -0.63 -27.47
C PRO A 79 13.63 0.64 -27.25
N LEU A 80 12.84 0.67 -26.18
CA LEU A 80 12.06 1.84 -25.77
C LEU A 80 12.84 2.60 -24.71
N VAL A 81 13.76 3.46 -25.15
CA VAL A 81 14.63 4.25 -24.28
C VAL A 81 14.04 5.65 -24.09
N ASN A 82 13.94 6.09 -22.84
CA ASN A 82 13.57 7.46 -22.49
C ASN A 82 14.63 8.05 -21.55
N GLN A 83 15.23 9.19 -21.91
CA GLN A 83 16.27 9.88 -21.13
C GLN A 83 17.45 8.99 -20.67
N GLY A 84 17.87 8.03 -21.50
CA GLY A 84 18.97 7.11 -21.19
C GLY A 84 18.59 5.92 -20.32
N GLU A 85 17.31 5.74 -20.02
CA GLU A 85 16.79 4.56 -19.32
C GLU A 85 15.93 3.70 -20.25
N LEU A 86 16.15 2.39 -20.22
CA LEU A 86 15.35 1.43 -20.97
C LEU A 86 14.02 1.21 -20.23
N VAL A 87 12.93 1.73 -20.79
CA VAL A 87 11.57 1.65 -20.24
C VAL A 87 10.90 0.32 -20.58
N GLY A 88 11.31 -0.27 -21.70
CA GLY A 88 10.80 -1.54 -22.21
C GLY A 88 11.38 -1.86 -23.59
N MET A 89 10.87 -2.91 -24.21
CA MET A 89 11.28 -3.33 -25.55
C MET A 89 10.07 -3.82 -26.33
N LEU A 90 10.03 -3.52 -27.63
CA LEU A 90 9.10 -4.16 -28.56
C LEU A 90 9.81 -5.28 -29.29
N GLN A 91 9.21 -6.46 -29.29
CA GLN A 91 9.71 -7.65 -29.97
C GLN A 91 8.79 -7.93 -31.16
N LEU A 92 9.36 -8.08 -32.35
CA LEU A 92 8.61 -8.44 -33.54
C LEU A 92 9.20 -9.70 -34.16
N GLY A 93 8.35 -10.71 -34.36
CA GLY A 93 8.69 -11.91 -35.12
C GLY A 93 8.55 -11.73 -36.63
N GLY A 94 8.53 -12.84 -37.38
CA GLY A 94 8.23 -12.80 -38.81
C GLY A 94 6.88 -12.13 -39.12
N ARG A 95 6.77 -11.46 -40.28
CA ARG A 95 5.48 -10.90 -40.71
C ARG A 95 4.53 -12.06 -41.05
N LEU A 96 3.25 -11.90 -40.71
CA LEU A 96 2.19 -12.85 -41.11
C LEU A 96 2.05 -13.00 -42.64
N SER A 97 2.49 -11.99 -43.40
CA SER A 97 2.53 -12.00 -44.86
C SER A 97 3.75 -12.75 -45.44
N ASP A 98 4.62 -13.28 -44.57
CA ASP A 98 5.90 -13.94 -44.92
C ASP A 98 6.87 -13.05 -45.71
N GLN A 99 6.68 -11.73 -45.64
CA GLN A 99 7.56 -10.73 -46.24
C GLN A 99 8.57 -10.22 -45.21
N GLU A 100 9.73 -9.77 -45.68
CA GLU A 100 10.70 -9.07 -44.85
C GLU A 100 10.18 -7.68 -44.42
N TYR A 101 10.75 -7.16 -43.33
CA TYR A 101 10.49 -5.78 -42.90
C TYR A 101 11.18 -4.82 -43.86
N THR A 102 10.41 -3.84 -44.35
CA THR A 102 10.96 -2.84 -45.27
C THR A 102 11.71 -1.76 -44.51
N SER A 103 12.55 -1.01 -45.21
CA SER A 103 13.24 0.16 -44.64
C SER A 103 12.28 1.22 -44.11
N ASP A 104 11.09 1.35 -44.72
CA ASP A 104 10.05 2.25 -44.25
C ASP A 104 9.40 1.76 -42.95
N ASP A 105 9.19 0.44 -42.81
CA ASP A 105 8.71 -0.17 -41.55
C ASP A 105 9.71 0.10 -40.41
N LEU A 106 11.01 -0.11 -40.66
CA LEU A 106 12.08 0.11 -39.69
C LEU A 106 12.18 1.60 -39.27
N ARG A 107 12.05 2.52 -40.23
CA ARG A 107 12.04 3.97 -39.96
C ARG A 107 10.84 4.37 -39.14
N LEU A 108 9.66 3.84 -39.44
CA LEU A 108 8.45 4.10 -38.67
C LEU A 108 8.61 3.62 -37.23
N LEU A 109 9.09 2.38 -37.03
CA LEU A 109 9.36 1.83 -35.70
C LEU A 109 10.38 2.68 -34.93
N GLY A 110 11.48 3.09 -35.57
CA GLY A 110 12.48 3.96 -34.97
C GLY A 110 11.93 5.34 -34.56
N ASN A 111 10.99 5.89 -35.31
CA ASN A 111 10.37 7.19 -35.00
C ASN A 111 9.29 7.09 -33.91
N LEU A 112 8.55 5.98 -33.86
CA LEU A 112 7.50 5.76 -32.87
C LEU A 112 8.06 5.27 -31.53
N ALA A 113 9.20 4.57 -31.52
CA ALA A 113 9.78 4.00 -30.31
C ALA A 113 10.06 5.05 -29.22
N PRO A 114 10.67 6.23 -29.49
CA PRO A 114 10.84 7.27 -28.47
C PRO A 114 9.51 7.79 -27.91
N GLN A 115 8.47 7.92 -28.76
CA GLN A 115 7.15 8.37 -28.32
C GLN A 115 6.47 7.32 -27.44
N ALA A 116 6.54 6.05 -27.83
CA ALA A 116 6.05 4.93 -27.04
C ALA A 116 6.82 4.79 -25.72
N ALA A 117 8.14 4.98 -25.73
CA ALA A 117 8.97 4.96 -24.53
C ALA A 117 8.55 6.05 -23.53
N ALA A 118 8.33 7.27 -24.01
CA ALA A 118 7.85 8.37 -23.18
C ALA A 118 6.46 8.10 -22.61
N ALA A 119 5.52 7.63 -23.44
CA ALA A 119 4.16 7.30 -23.00
C ALA A 119 4.12 6.16 -21.97
N LEU A 120 4.89 5.09 -22.20
CA LEU A 120 5.01 3.98 -21.25
C LEU A 120 5.63 4.43 -19.95
N ARG A 121 6.65 5.30 -19.96
CA ARG A 121 7.25 5.83 -18.74
C ARG A 121 6.22 6.58 -17.91
N VAL A 122 5.43 7.44 -18.55
CA VAL A 122 4.36 8.18 -17.87
C VAL A 122 3.31 7.21 -17.29
N ALA A 123 2.90 6.21 -18.05
CA ALA A 123 1.93 5.21 -17.60
C ALA A 123 2.44 4.37 -16.42
N GLN A 124 3.70 3.92 -16.47
CA GLN A 124 4.35 3.16 -15.39
C GLN A 124 4.43 3.99 -14.11
N LEU A 125 4.87 5.24 -14.20
CA LEU A 125 4.95 6.15 -13.04
C LEU A 125 3.56 6.40 -12.43
N ALA A 126 2.55 6.66 -13.27
CA ALA A 126 1.19 6.86 -12.80
C ALA A 126 0.64 5.60 -12.12
N TYR A 127 0.90 4.42 -12.67
CA TYR A 127 0.50 3.16 -12.07
C TYR A 127 1.18 2.91 -10.72
N GLN A 128 2.49 3.12 -10.62
CA GLN A 128 3.23 3.01 -9.36
C GLN A 128 2.67 3.94 -8.29
N GLN A 129 2.47 5.22 -8.63
CA GLN A 129 1.86 6.20 -7.72
C GLN A 129 0.45 5.77 -7.27
N GLN A 130 -0.36 5.22 -8.18
CA GLN A 130 -1.70 4.75 -7.86
C GLN A 130 -1.66 3.55 -6.90
N VAL A 131 -0.75 2.61 -7.11
CA VAL A 131 -0.56 1.45 -6.23
C VAL A 131 -0.10 1.89 -4.84
N GLU A 132 0.89 2.77 -4.76
CA GLU A 132 1.38 3.34 -3.49
C GLU A 132 0.29 4.12 -2.75
N ALA A 133 -0.45 4.99 -3.46
CA ALA A 133 -1.56 5.74 -2.88
C ALA A 133 -2.63 4.82 -2.31
N ARG A 134 -3.00 3.76 -3.05
CA ARG A 134 -4.00 2.79 -2.60
C ARG A 134 -3.52 1.99 -1.39
N GLN A 135 -2.24 1.63 -1.33
CA GLN A 135 -1.65 0.96 -0.17
C GLN A 135 -1.66 1.89 1.04
N ARG A 136 -1.30 3.16 0.86
CA ARG A 136 -1.32 4.16 1.92
C ARG A 136 -2.73 4.40 2.45
N GLU A 137 -3.72 4.56 1.59
CA GLU A 137 -5.12 4.73 1.97
C GLU A 137 -5.62 3.54 2.81
N ARG A 138 -5.27 2.30 2.44
CA ARG A 138 -5.61 1.11 3.21
C ARG A 138 -5.01 1.15 4.62
N ILE A 139 -3.73 1.47 4.74
CA ILE A 139 -3.05 1.58 6.04
C ILE A 139 -3.67 2.70 6.89
N GLU A 140 -4.00 3.85 6.28
CA GLU A 140 -4.66 4.95 6.98
C GLU A 140 -6.07 4.58 7.46
N GLN A 141 -6.82 3.77 6.69
CA GLN A 141 -8.12 3.23 7.11
C GLN A 141 -7.97 2.26 8.28
N GLU A 142 -7.03 1.32 8.22
CA GLU A 142 -6.75 0.37 9.31
C GLU A 142 -6.35 1.09 10.61
N LEU A 143 -5.47 2.09 10.50
CA LEU A 143 -5.08 2.94 11.63
C LEU A 143 -6.27 3.71 12.21
N ARG A 144 -7.18 4.19 11.36
CA ARG A 144 -8.39 4.89 11.83
C ARG A 144 -9.31 3.97 12.62
N VAL A 145 -9.50 2.74 12.16
CA VAL A 145 -10.27 1.73 12.89
C VAL A 145 -9.60 1.42 14.23
N ALA A 146 -8.27 1.23 14.25
CA ALA A 146 -7.52 1.03 15.48
C ALA A 146 -7.66 2.21 16.45
N GLY A 147 -7.64 3.45 15.96
CA GLY A 147 -7.88 4.66 16.75
C GLY A 147 -9.27 4.70 17.38
N ILE A 148 -10.31 4.32 16.63
CA ILE A 148 -11.68 4.21 17.16
C ILE A 148 -11.74 3.16 18.27
N ILE A 149 -11.17 1.97 18.04
CA ILE A 149 -11.12 0.90 19.05
C ILE A 149 -10.38 1.39 20.30
N GLN A 150 -9.22 2.03 20.15
CA GLN A 150 -8.47 2.60 21.26
C GLN A 150 -9.28 3.60 22.07
N GLN A 151 -10.02 4.51 21.42
CA GLN A 151 -10.92 5.44 22.09
C GLN A 151 -12.01 4.73 22.89
N THR A 152 -12.52 3.59 22.41
CA THR A 152 -13.51 2.80 23.17
C THR A 152 -12.94 2.16 24.43
N LEU A 153 -11.62 2.00 24.51
CA LEU A 153 -10.95 1.52 25.72
C LEU A 153 -10.85 2.62 26.78
N LEU A 154 -10.86 3.90 26.43
CA LEU A 154 -10.77 4.97 27.42
C LEU A 154 -12.12 5.20 28.12
N PRO A 155 -12.12 5.70 29.37
CA PRO A 155 -13.36 6.08 30.05
C PRO A 155 -14.13 7.14 29.25
N LYS A 156 -15.39 6.84 28.94
CA LYS A 156 -16.31 7.74 28.23
C LYS A 156 -16.88 8.84 29.12
N GLU A 157 -16.97 8.54 30.41
CA GLU A 157 -17.53 9.41 31.43
C GLU A 157 -16.55 9.48 32.60
N THR A 158 -16.54 10.62 33.28
CA THR A 158 -15.80 10.78 34.51
C THR A 158 -16.66 10.35 35.71
N PRO A 159 -16.05 9.83 36.78
CA PRO A 159 -16.81 9.42 37.96
C PRO A 159 -17.47 10.62 38.64
N VAL A 160 -18.67 10.41 39.19
CA VAL A 160 -19.39 11.41 39.98
C VAL A 160 -19.17 11.09 41.47
N ILE A 161 -18.37 11.92 42.14
CA ILE A 161 -18.07 11.78 43.57
C ILE A 161 -18.40 13.11 44.25
N GLU A 162 -19.09 13.04 45.39
CA GLU A 162 -19.49 14.24 46.13
C GLU A 162 -18.26 15.10 46.47
N HIS A 163 -18.37 16.41 46.25
CA HIS A 163 -17.30 17.40 46.44
C HIS A 163 -16.08 17.31 45.50
N TRP A 164 -16.09 16.40 44.51
CA TRP A 164 -15.01 16.29 43.51
C TRP A 164 -15.51 16.56 42.09
N GLN A 165 -14.66 17.19 41.28
CA GLN A 165 -14.91 17.39 39.86
C GLN A 165 -13.77 16.79 39.05
N PHE A 166 -14.12 15.91 38.12
CA PHE A 166 -13.17 15.24 37.25
C PHE A 166 -13.38 15.70 35.80
N ALA A 167 -12.29 16.05 35.14
CA ALA A 167 -12.24 16.35 33.72
C ALA A 167 -11.06 15.60 33.10
N ALA A 168 -11.27 15.02 31.92
CA ALA A 168 -10.23 14.33 31.17
C ALA A 168 -10.26 14.79 29.72
N TYR A 169 -9.08 14.97 29.13
CA TYR A 169 -8.91 15.24 27.71
C TYR A 169 -7.79 14.36 27.19
N TRP A 170 -8.06 13.68 26.08
CA TRP A 170 -7.08 12.79 25.45
C TRP A 170 -7.09 13.04 23.94
N GLN A 171 -5.90 13.32 23.42
CA GLN A 171 -5.67 13.54 22.00
C GLN A 171 -4.34 12.90 21.59
N PRO A 172 -4.35 11.85 20.76
CA PRO A 172 -3.13 11.22 20.31
C PRO A 172 -2.38 12.12 19.32
N ALA A 173 -1.05 12.06 19.34
CA ALA A 173 -0.20 12.82 18.40
C ALA A 173 -0.25 12.28 16.95
N ARG A 174 -0.76 11.05 16.77
CA ARG A 174 -1.05 10.39 15.48
C ARG A 174 -2.46 9.80 15.56
N THR A 175 -2.83 8.87 14.67
CA THR A 175 -4.14 8.19 14.72
C THR A 175 -4.34 7.35 15.99
N VAL A 176 -3.25 6.84 16.59
CA VAL A 176 -3.22 6.08 17.85
C VAL A 176 -2.03 6.54 18.71
N GLY A 177 -2.16 6.42 20.04
CA GLY A 177 -1.17 6.89 21.02
C GLY A 177 -0.77 5.84 22.07
N GLY A 178 0.26 6.12 22.86
CA GLY A 178 0.65 5.32 24.02
C GLY A 178 -0.02 5.78 25.32
N ASP A 179 -0.30 7.08 25.39
CA ASP A 179 -0.87 7.75 26.56
C ASP A 179 -2.29 7.26 26.83
N PHE A 180 -2.65 7.10 28.10
CA PHE A 180 -4.00 6.75 28.50
C PHE A 180 -4.31 7.19 29.91
N TYR A 181 -5.60 7.18 30.24
CA TYR A 181 -6.09 7.33 31.60
C TYR A 181 -7.20 6.30 31.87
N ASP A 182 -7.42 6.00 33.13
CA ASP A 182 -8.54 5.15 33.56
C ASP A 182 -9.06 5.57 34.94
N PHE A 183 -10.34 5.28 35.19
CA PHE A 183 -11.01 5.49 36.47
C PHE A 183 -11.61 4.15 36.91
N VAL A 184 -11.13 3.59 38.02
CA VAL A 184 -11.59 2.31 38.54
C VAL A 184 -12.13 2.50 39.95
N LEU A 185 -13.43 2.28 40.13
CA LEU A 185 -14.05 2.26 41.46
C LEU A 185 -13.77 0.90 42.11
N LEU A 186 -13.14 0.93 43.28
CA LEU A 186 -12.81 -0.25 44.08
C LEU A 186 -13.97 -0.61 45.01
N GLU A 187 -13.98 -1.84 45.53
CA GLU A 187 -15.07 -2.36 46.38
C GLU A 187 -15.26 -1.57 47.70
N ASP A 188 -14.21 -0.88 48.18
CA ASP A 188 -14.23 -0.10 49.42
C ASP A 188 -14.44 1.40 49.20
N GLU A 189 -15.21 1.75 48.16
CA GLU A 189 -15.59 3.12 47.78
C GLU A 189 -14.40 4.04 47.41
N ARG A 190 -13.20 3.47 47.22
CA ARG A 190 -12.05 4.23 46.75
C ARG A 190 -12.01 4.29 45.24
N LEU A 191 -11.55 5.43 44.73
CA LEU A 191 -11.30 5.62 43.31
C LEU A 191 -9.81 5.47 43.01
N LEU A 192 -9.46 4.50 42.18
CA LEU A 192 -8.16 4.41 41.54
C LEU A 192 -8.17 5.25 40.25
N ILE A 193 -7.23 6.20 40.17
CA ILE A 193 -6.99 7.01 38.99
C ILE A 193 -5.68 6.55 38.36
N VAL A 194 -5.74 6.15 37.11
CA VAL A 194 -4.57 5.72 36.34
C VAL A 194 -4.28 6.75 35.27
N ILE A 195 -3.02 7.15 35.16
CA ILE A 195 -2.50 7.90 34.02
C ILE A 195 -1.21 7.20 33.61
N GLY A 196 -1.12 6.81 32.35
CA GLY A 196 0.06 6.15 31.81
C GLY A 196 0.54 6.84 30.56
N ASP A 197 1.85 6.92 30.42
CA ASP A 197 2.55 7.36 29.21
C ASP A 197 3.42 6.19 28.77
N VAL A 198 3.24 5.74 27.53
CA VAL A 198 3.98 4.63 26.95
C VAL A 198 4.93 5.20 25.93
N THR A 199 6.22 4.88 26.08
CA THR A 199 7.28 5.26 25.14
C THR A 199 6.91 4.87 23.71
N ASP A 200 7.27 5.74 22.75
CA ASP A 200 6.91 5.67 21.32
C ASP A 200 5.46 6.08 20.98
N LYS A 201 5.11 5.96 19.70
CA LYS A 201 3.83 6.37 19.12
C LYS A 201 3.41 5.35 18.06
N GLY A 202 2.13 5.33 17.72
CA GLY A 202 1.60 4.41 16.71
C GLY A 202 1.11 3.09 17.30
N ILE A 203 0.97 2.07 16.44
CA ILE A 203 0.35 0.80 16.79
C ILE A 203 1.08 0.08 17.96
N PRO A 204 2.42 -0.04 17.98
CA PRO A 204 3.09 -0.75 19.08
C PRO A 204 2.79 -0.12 20.45
N ALA A 205 2.89 1.20 20.56
CA ALA A 205 2.58 1.93 21.80
C ALA A 205 1.10 1.76 22.21
N ALA A 206 0.18 1.77 21.25
CA ALA A 206 -1.24 1.56 21.51
C ALA A 206 -1.57 0.13 22.00
N LEU A 207 -0.85 -0.88 21.51
CA LEU A 207 -0.98 -2.26 21.98
C LEU A 207 -0.44 -2.42 23.40
N VAL A 208 0.73 -1.87 23.68
CA VAL A 208 1.30 -1.87 25.04
C VAL A 208 0.35 -1.14 25.99
N MET A 209 -0.16 0.03 25.61
CA MET A 209 -1.18 0.76 26.37
C MET A 209 -2.39 -0.12 26.71
N ALA A 210 -3.00 -0.77 25.71
CA ALA A 210 -4.19 -1.59 25.90
C ALA A 210 -3.92 -2.77 26.86
N SER A 211 -2.77 -3.42 26.72
CA SER A 211 -2.32 -4.48 27.62
C SER A 211 -2.08 -3.96 29.03
N THR A 212 -1.34 -2.86 29.19
CA THR A 212 -1.06 -2.24 30.48
C THR A 212 -2.34 -1.87 31.21
N ARG A 213 -3.27 -1.21 30.53
CA ARG A 213 -4.58 -0.86 31.10
C ARG A 213 -5.34 -2.11 31.57
N THR A 214 -5.39 -3.15 30.73
CA THR A 214 -6.10 -4.39 31.06
C THR A 214 -5.50 -5.07 32.29
N VAL A 215 -4.17 -5.15 32.37
CA VAL A 215 -3.46 -5.74 33.50
C VAL A 215 -3.65 -4.91 34.77
N LEU A 216 -3.58 -3.58 34.69
CA LEU A 216 -3.82 -2.69 35.83
C LEU A 216 -5.24 -2.85 36.39
N ARG A 217 -6.24 -2.91 35.52
CA ARG A 217 -7.64 -3.10 35.94
C ARG A 217 -7.83 -4.46 36.62
N ALA A 218 -7.27 -5.53 36.07
CA ALA A 218 -7.32 -6.86 36.66
C ALA A 218 -6.54 -6.97 37.99
N ALA A 219 -5.42 -6.25 38.12
CA ALA A 219 -4.66 -6.20 39.38
C ALA A 219 -5.41 -5.41 40.46
N ALA A 220 -6.08 -4.31 40.08
CA ALA A 220 -6.86 -3.47 40.98
C ALA A 220 -8.10 -4.18 41.58
N GLU A 221 -8.61 -5.24 40.95
CA GLU A 221 -9.69 -6.06 41.53
C GLU A 221 -9.28 -6.82 42.80
N ARG A 222 -7.99 -7.09 42.99
CA ARG A 222 -7.48 -7.94 44.08
C ARG A 222 -6.50 -7.24 45.02
N LEU A 223 -5.85 -6.20 44.51
CA LEU A 223 -4.81 -5.47 45.22
C LEU A 223 -5.29 -4.05 45.49
N ILE A 224 -4.96 -3.60 46.68
CA ILE A 224 -5.43 -2.32 47.21
C ILE A 224 -4.36 -1.24 47.09
N SER A 225 -3.08 -1.60 47.27
CA SER A 225 -1.98 -0.64 47.23
C SER A 225 -1.59 -0.30 45.79
N PRO A 226 -1.49 0.99 45.41
CA PRO A 226 -1.01 1.39 44.08
C PRO A 226 0.36 0.79 43.75
N GLY A 227 1.26 0.70 44.73
CA GLY A 227 2.58 0.11 44.53
C GLY A 227 2.52 -1.40 44.23
N GLU A 228 1.57 -2.12 44.85
CA GLU A 228 1.39 -3.55 44.57
C GLU A 228 0.72 -3.79 43.21
N ILE A 229 -0.24 -2.95 42.84
CA ILE A 229 -0.87 -2.96 41.51
C ILE A 229 0.18 -2.73 40.42
N LEU A 230 1.02 -1.70 40.57
CA LEU A 230 2.09 -1.39 39.62
C LEU A 230 3.15 -2.50 39.56
N ARG A 231 3.57 -3.04 40.71
CA ARG A 231 4.51 -4.18 40.76
C ARG A 231 3.92 -5.38 40.02
N ARG A 232 2.66 -5.71 40.28
CA ARG A 232 1.98 -6.82 39.61
C ARG A 232 1.89 -6.60 38.10
N ALA A 233 1.59 -5.37 37.67
CA ALA A 233 1.55 -5.03 36.26
C ALA A 233 2.93 -5.15 35.61
N ASN A 234 3.99 -4.67 36.27
CA ASN A 234 5.36 -4.81 35.82
C ASN A 234 5.77 -6.28 35.67
N ASP A 235 5.49 -7.12 36.65
CA ASP A 235 5.83 -8.55 36.62
C ASP A 235 5.15 -9.31 35.47
N VAL A 236 3.96 -8.86 35.06
CA VAL A 236 3.22 -9.43 33.92
C VAL A 236 3.68 -8.87 32.59
N LEU A 237 3.94 -7.56 32.50
CA LEU A 237 4.22 -6.88 31.23
C LEU A 237 5.69 -6.98 30.82
N HIS A 238 6.62 -6.96 31.77
CA HIS A 238 8.05 -6.95 31.48
C HIS A 238 8.53 -8.12 30.59
N PRO A 239 8.06 -9.38 30.77
CA PRO A 239 8.46 -10.49 29.91
C PRO A 239 7.98 -10.35 28.45
N ASP A 240 6.85 -9.67 28.23
CA ASP A 240 6.21 -9.53 26.93
C ASP A 240 6.53 -8.18 26.25
N MET A 241 7.27 -7.31 26.92
CA MET A 241 7.62 -6.00 26.40
C MET A 241 8.71 -6.09 25.32
N PRO A 242 8.51 -5.46 24.15
CA PRO A 242 9.54 -5.43 23.12
C PRO A 242 10.76 -4.64 23.61
N PRO A 243 11.98 -5.01 23.20
CA PRO A 243 13.23 -4.44 23.72
C PRO A 243 13.42 -2.94 23.44
N LYS A 244 12.54 -2.30 22.66
CA LYS A 244 12.52 -0.84 22.44
C LYS A 244 11.70 -0.07 23.50
N CYS A 245 10.93 -0.77 24.34
CA CYS A 245 10.06 -0.19 25.37
C CYS A 245 10.58 -0.41 26.80
N LEU A 246 11.72 -1.10 26.95
CA LEU A 246 12.47 -1.29 28.21
C LEU A 246 13.59 -0.25 28.30
#